data_AF-A0A951EIV6-F1
#
_entry.id   AF-A0A951EIV6-F1
#
_cell.length_a   1.000
_cell.length_b   1.000
_cell.length_c   1.000
_cell.angle_alpha   90.00
_cell.angle_beta   90.00
_cell.angle_gamma   90.00
#
_symmetry.space_group_name_H-M   'P 1'
#
loop_
_entity.id
_entity.type
_entity.pdbx_description
1 polymer ?
#
loop_
_entity_poly.entity_id
_entity_poly.type
_entity_poly.pdbx_seq_one_letter_code
_entity_poly.pdbx_strand_id
1 'polypeptide(L)'
;EMPDGPIVNLSYWVFPAFDALAKVAPEVDWEALRANGLRLIKASRFGPAGLPSDWISLRGRQPEPAEKFPKTFGYNAIRIPLYLAWVNAADRDALAPFVEHWKGLGTSQPSVIDVVSGRAVEPFYDTGYQAVVSLAACAVDGARFPDELKTVRLGSYYATTIQLLSLIALRQRYAQCW
;
A
#
# COMPACT_ATOMS: atom_id res chain seq x y z
N GLU A 1 19.07 -2.63 -23.11
CA GLU A 1 18.44 -3.21 -21.91
C GLU A 1 18.65 -2.27 -20.73
N MET A 2 17.70 -2.20 -19.78
CA MET A 2 17.97 -1.54 -18.51
C MET A 2 18.81 -2.52 -17.67
N PRO A 3 20.05 -2.18 -17.24
CA PRO A 3 20.89 -3.10 -16.47
C PRO A 3 20.29 -3.54 -15.14
N ASP A 4 19.31 -2.79 -14.65
CA ASP A 4 18.56 -3.04 -13.42
C ASP A 4 17.16 -3.62 -13.69
N GLY A 5 16.83 -3.97 -14.93
CA GLY A 5 15.49 -4.42 -15.32
C GLY A 5 15.23 -5.92 -15.08
N PRO A 6 13.95 -6.32 -14.99
CA PRO A 6 12.77 -5.46 -15.09
C PRO A 6 12.51 -4.67 -13.80
N ILE A 7 12.11 -3.41 -13.95
CA ILE A 7 11.69 -2.53 -12.85
C ILE A 7 10.17 -2.55 -12.74
N VAL A 8 9.66 -2.78 -11.54
CA VAL A 8 8.22 -2.81 -11.26
C VAL A 8 7.85 -1.82 -10.16
N ASN A 9 6.58 -1.42 -10.15
CA ASN A 9 5.99 -0.60 -9.09
C ASN A 9 4.79 -1.34 -8.53
N LEU A 10 4.90 -1.84 -7.29
CA LEU A 10 3.83 -2.64 -6.67
C LEU A 10 2.55 -1.83 -6.41
N SER A 11 2.62 -0.49 -6.41
CA SER A 11 1.42 0.35 -6.35
C SER A 11 0.58 0.29 -7.62
N TYR A 12 1.03 -0.39 -8.68
CA TYR A 12 0.26 -0.59 -9.90
C TYR A 12 -0.49 -1.93 -9.91
N TRP A 13 -0.27 -2.79 -8.91
CA TRP A 13 -1.17 -3.91 -8.63
C TRP A 13 -2.43 -3.38 -7.94
N VAL A 14 -3.35 -2.85 -8.74
CA VAL A 14 -4.68 -2.42 -8.28
C VAL A 14 -5.54 -3.67 -8.03
N PHE A 15 -5.22 -4.44 -6.99
CA PHE A 15 -5.88 -5.71 -6.68
C PHE A 15 -7.41 -5.67 -6.67
N PRO A 16 -8.08 -4.60 -6.17
CA PRO A 16 -9.54 -4.51 -6.20
C PRO A 16 -10.14 -4.52 -7.62
N ALA A 17 -9.35 -4.18 -8.64
CA ALA A 17 -9.81 -4.18 -10.03
C ALA A 17 -9.81 -5.58 -10.65
N PHE A 18 -9.06 -6.55 -10.11
CA PHE A 18 -8.85 -7.84 -10.76
C PHE A 18 -10.15 -8.63 -10.95
N ASP A 19 -11.07 -8.61 -9.98
CA ASP A 19 -12.37 -9.29 -10.09
C ASP A 19 -13.26 -8.67 -11.19
N ALA A 20 -13.11 -7.38 -11.46
CA ALA A 20 -13.81 -6.70 -12.55
C ALA A 20 -13.14 -6.97 -13.90
N LEU A 21 -11.80 -6.95 -13.93
CA LEU A 21 -11.02 -7.21 -15.13
C LEU A 21 -11.17 -8.66 -15.63
N ALA A 22 -11.31 -9.63 -14.72
CA ALA A 22 -11.58 -11.03 -15.06
C ALA A 22 -12.90 -11.23 -15.84
N LYS A 23 -13.85 -10.30 -15.73
CA LYS A 23 -15.12 -10.37 -16.48
C LYS A 23 -14.98 -9.88 -17.93
N VAL A 24 -13.98 -9.04 -18.22
CA VAL A 24 -13.81 -8.40 -19.54
C VAL A 24 -12.59 -8.91 -20.29
N ALA A 25 -11.62 -9.50 -19.60
CA ALA A 25 -10.44 -10.16 -20.17
C ALA A 25 -10.24 -11.53 -19.47
N PRO A 26 -11.17 -12.48 -19.64
CA PRO A 26 -11.12 -13.79 -18.96
C PRO A 26 -9.96 -14.68 -19.41
N GLU A 27 -9.32 -14.37 -20.53
CA GLU A 27 -8.13 -15.05 -21.05
C GLU A 27 -6.86 -14.79 -20.22
N VAL A 28 -6.85 -13.74 -19.39
CA VAL A 28 -5.74 -13.40 -18.50
C VAL A 28 -5.90 -14.17 -17.18
N ASP A 29 -4.81 -14.77 -16.70
CA ASP A 29 -4.78 -15.45 -15.41
C ASP A 29 -4.68 -14.44 -14.24
N TRP A 30 -5.82 -13.82 -13.91
CA TRP A 30 -5.93 -12.81 -12.85
C TRP A 30 -5.63 -13.38 -11.46
N GLU A 31 -5.91 -14.66 -11.22
CA GLU A 31 -5.61 -15.32 -9.95
C GLU A 31 -4.10 -15.56 -9.80
N ALA A 32 -3.40 -15.95 -10.88
CA ALA A 32 -1.95 -15.99 -10.86
C ALA A 32 -1.35 -14.59 -10.67
N LEU A 33 -1.90 -13.54 -11.30
CA LEU A 33 -1.43 -12.16 -11.10
C LEU A 33 -1.62 -11.70 -9.65
N ARG A 34 -2.76 -12.03 -9.03
CA ARG A 34 -3.03 -11.78 -7.60
C ARG A 34 -2.01 -12.50 -6.72
N ALA A 35 -1.88 -13.82 -6.88
CA ALA A 35 -1.00 -14.64 -6.07
C ALA A 35 0.48 -14.24 -6.23
N ASN A 36 0.92 -13.93 -7.46
CA ASN A 36 2.26 -13.42 -7.72
C ASN A 36 2.49 -12.03 -7.10
N GLY A 37 1.51 -11.12 -7.20
CA GLY A 37 1.58 -9.79 -6.60
C GLY A 37 1.75 -9.86 -5.08
N LEU A 38 0.96 -10.71 -4.40
CA LEU A 38 1.07 -10.92 -2.95
C LEU A 38 2.42 -11.53 -2.55
N ARG A 39 2.91 -12.52 -3.30
CA ARG A 39 4.26 -13.08 -3.10
C ARG A 39 5.34 -12.02 -3.28
N LEU A 40 5.21 -11.17 -4.29
CA LEU A 40 6.18 -10.14 -4.57
C LEU A 40 6.18 -9.06 -3.49
N ILE A 41 5.01 -8.61 -3.01
CA ILE A 41 4.91 -7.71 -1.85
C ILE A 41 5.64 -8.30 -0.64
N LYS A 42 5.49 -9.60 -0.38
CA LYS A 42 6.19 -10.26 0.74
C LYS A 42 7.71 -10.32 0.52
N ALA A 43 8.16 -10.60 -0.70
CA ALA A 43 9.58 -10.70 -1.05
C ALA A 43 10.27 -9.33 -1.15
N SER A 44 9.53 -8.27 -1.45
CA SER A 44 10.03 -6.90 -1.58
C SER A 44 9.94 -6.10 -0.28
N ARG A 45 10.09 -6.73 0.89
CA ARG A 45 10.15 -6.02 2.18
C ARG A 45 11.59 -5.77 2.55
N PHE A 46 11.97 -4.50 2.63
CA PHE A 46 13.37 -4.10 2.76
C PHE A 46 13.65 -3.43 4.11
N GLY A 47 14.88 -3.64 4.57
CA GLY A 47 15.46 -2.99 5.75
C GLY A 47 14.69 -3.22 7.05
N PRO A 48 15.02 -2.44 8.11
CA PRO A 48 14.42 -2.61 9.43
C PRO A 48 12.92 -2.34 9.48
N ALA A 49 12.42 -1.48 8.58
CA ALA A 49 11.00 -1.13 8.53
C ALA A 49 10.14 -2.26 7.93
N GLY A 50 10.72 -3.20 7.18
CA GLY A 50 9.99 -4.29 6.55
C GLY A 50 8.99 -3.83 5.48
N LEU A 51 9.27 -2.70 4.82
CA LEU A 51 8.39 -2.06 3.84
C LEU A 51 8.94 -2.19 2.41
N PRO A 52 8.07 -2.22 1.39
CA PRO A 52 8.49 -2.13 -0.01
C PRO A 52 8.90 -0.70 -0.41
N SER A 53 9.79 -0.60 -1.39
CA SER A 53 10.08 0.66 -2.06
C SER A 53 9.06 0.96 -3.17
N ASP A 54 8.96 2.23 -3.55
CA ASP A 54 8.15 2.71 -4.67
C ASP A 54 8.49 1.99 -5.98
N TRP A 55 9.79 1.76 -6.22
CA TRP A 55 10.31 1.11 -7.41
C TRP A 55 11.22 -0.06 -7.01
N ILE A 56 11.00 -1.21 -7.64
CA ILE A 56 11.64 -2.48 -7.29
C ILE A 56 12.29 -3.07 -8.54
N SER A 57 13.55 -3.44 -8.41
CA SER A 57 14.30 -4.21 -9.39
C SER A 57 14.06 -5.70 -9.20
N LEU A 58 13.81 -6.39 -10.31
CA LEU A 58 13.70 -7.85 -10.39
C LEU A 58 14.82 -8.45 -11.24
N ARG A 59 15.96 -7.75 -11.40
CA ARG A 59 17.11 -8.25 -12.18
C ARG A 59 17.70 -9.54 -11.61
N GLY A 60 17.59 -9.72 -10.29
CA GLY A 60 18.23 -10.79 -9.54
C GLY A 60 17.25 -11.86 -9.08
N ARG A 61 17.76 -12.82 -8.30
CA ARG A 61 16.93 -13.89 -7.69
C ARG A 61 16.00 -13.36 -6.61
N GLN A 62 16.35 -12.23 -5.99
CA GLN A 62 15.56 -11.55 -4.97
C GLN A 62 15.27 -10.13 -5.44
N PRO A 63 14.09 -9.58 -5.10
CA PRO A 63 13.80 -8.18 -5.37
C PRO A 63 14.77 -7.26 -4.61
N GLU A 64 15.10 -6.12 -5.21
CA GLU A 64 15.92 -5.08 -4.58
C GLU A 64 15.25 -3.70 -4.81
N PRO A 65 15.46 -2.70 -3.93
CA PRO A 65 15.09 -1.33 -4.26
C PRO A 65 15.82 -0.88 -5.54
N ALA A 66 15.07 -0.37 -6.53
CA ALA A 66 15.62 -0.02 -7.84
C ALA A 66 16.72 1.05 -7.73
N GLU A 67 17.83 0.86 -8.44
CA GLU A 67 19.08 1.61 -8.23
C GLU A 67 18.95 3.09 -8.62
N LYS A 68 18.18 3.38 -9.67
CA LYS A 68 18.02 4.73 -10.24
C LYS A 68 16.86 5.52 -9.63
N PHE A 69 16.22 5.00 -8.58
CA PHE A 69 15.07 5.61 -7.93
C PHE A 69 15.34 5.83 -6.44
N PRO A 70 14.66 6.80 -5.81
CA PRO A 70 14.66 6.89 -4.35
C PRO A 70 14.25 5.55 -3.72
N LYS A 71 15.05 5.06 -2.78
CA LYS A 71 14.82 3.80 -2.07
C LYS A 71 13.86 4.04 -0.91
N THR A 72 12.66 4.50 -1.22
CA THR A 72 11.68 4.92 -0.22
C THR A 72 10.38 4.15 -0.33
N PHE A 73 9.76 3.88 0.82
CA PHE A 73 8.32 3.67 0.91
C PHE A 73 7.71 5.07 0.91
N GLY A 74 7.19 5.49 -0.23
CA GLY A 74 6.80 6.87 -0.46
C GLY A 74 5.41 7.01 -1.05
N TYR A 75 5.26 8.04 -1.88
CA TYR A 75 3.98 8.42 -2.46
C TYR A 75 3.42 7.34 -3.36
N ASN A 76 4.22 6.48 -4.01
CA ASN A 76 3.64 5.36 -4.76
C ASN A 76 3.25 4.23 -3.83
N ALA A 77 4.17 3.76 -2.99
CA ALA A 77 4.03 2.56 -2.18
C ALA A 77 2.91 2.67 -1.14
N ILE A 78 2.52 3.87 -0.69
CA ILE A 78 1.36 4.05 0.21
C ILE A 78 0.04 3.55 -0.39
N ARG A 79 -0.08 3.42 -1.72
CA ARG A 79 -1.28 2.82 -2.34
C ARG A 79 -1.33 1.30 -2.21
N ILE A 80 -0.20 0.63 -1.92
CA ILE A 80 -0.15 -0.81 -1.70
C ILE A 80 -1.06 -1.20 -0.51
N PRO A 81 -0.89 -0.64 0.71
CA PRO A 81 -1.78 -0.94 1.82
C PRO A 81 -3.23 -0.49 1.59
N LEU A 82 -3.46 0.60 0.85
CA LEU A 82 -4.81 1.00 0.43
C LEU A 82 -5.50 -0.10 -0.39
N TYR A 83 -4.82 -0.65 -1.40
CA TYR A 83 -5.39 -1.72 -2.23
C TYR A 83 -5.50 -3.04 -1.50
N LEU A 84 -4.53 -3.40 -0.65
CA LEU A 84 -4.61 -4.58 0.21
C LEU A 84 -5.70 -4.48 1.28
N ALA A 85 -6.07 -3.29 1.73
CA ALA A 85 -7.25 -3.14 2.57
C ALA A 85 -8.55 -3.29 1.77
N TRP A 86 -8.54 -3.14 0.45
CA TRP A 86 -9.74 -3.16 -0.38
C TRP A 86 -9.99 -4.52 -1.07
N VAL A 87 -9.15 -5.52 -0.81
CA VAL A 87 -9.35 -6.92 -1.28
C VAL A 87 -10.21 -7.75 -0.32
N ASN A 88 -10.52 -8.98 -0.76
CA ASN A 88 -11.21 -10.00 0.03
C ASN A 88 -10.36 -10.42 1.24
N ALA A 89 -11.02 -10.94 2.28
CA ALA A 89 -10.38 -11.24 3.57
C ALA A 89 -9.16 -12.18 3.47
N ALA A 90 -9.21 -13.16 2.57
CA ALA A 90 -8.13 -14.15 2.39
C ALA A 90 -6.78 -13.53 1.96
N ASP A 91 -6.79 -12.36 1.34
CA ASP A 91 -5.57 -11.70 0.83
C ASP A 91 -5.00 -10.67 1.82
N ARG A 92 -5.71 -10.37 2.92
CA ARG A 92 -5.40 -9.24 3.81
C ARG A 92 -4.19 -9.49 4.71
N ASP A 93 -3.73 -10.72 4.87
CA ASP A 93 -2.53 -11.04 5.65
C ASP A 93 -1.28 -10.28 5.15
N ALA A 94 -1.25 -9.93 3.86
CA ALA A 94 -0.17 -9.12 3.29
C ALA A 94 -0.12 -7.69 3.86
N LEU A 95 -1.21 -7.20 4.44
CA LEU A 95 -1.36 -5.86 5.01
C LEU A 95 -0.74 -5.73 6.42
N ALA A 96 -0.66 -6.83 7.18
CA ALA A 96 -0.25 -6.80 8.58
C ALA A 96 1.07 -6.05 8.84
N PRO A 97 2.14 -6.22 8.04
CA PRO A 97 3.41 -5.55 8.33
C PRO A 97 3.39 -4.03 8.15
N PHE A 98 2.48 -3.51 7.31
CA PHE A 98 2.28 -2.06 7.20
C PHE A 98 1.64 -1.52 8.48
N VAL A 99 0.63 -2.24 9.01
CA VAL A 99 -0.03 -1.90 10.27
C VAL A 99 0.94 -1.99 11.44
N GLU A 100 1.74 -3.06 11.53
CA GLU A 100 2.74 -3.21 12.58
C GLU A 100 3.81 -2.11 12.53
N HIS A 101 4.26 -1.73 11.32
CA HIS A 101 5.16 -0.59 11.17
C HIS A 101 4.54 0.70 11.74
N TRP A 102 3.31 1.04 11.37
CA TRP A 102 2.65 2.25 11.87
C TRP A 102 2.32 2.20 13.37
N LYS A 103 1.94 1.04 13.91
CA LYS A 103 1.80 0.86 15.37
C LYS A 103 3.11 1.14 16.10
N GLY A 104 4.23 0.69 15.56
CA GLY A 104 5.57 0.95 16.11
C GLY A 104 5.95 2.43 16.19
N LEU A 105 5.28 3.31 15.42
CA LEU A 105 5.48 4.75 15.50
C LEU A 105 4.77 5.40 16.72
N GLY A 106 3.85 4.69 17.36
CA GLY A 106 3.03 5.22 18.45
C GLY A 106 2.21 6.43 18.00
N THR A 107 2.44 7.59 18.61
CA THR A 107 1.78 8.86 18.26
C THR A 107 2.50 9.65 17.16
N SER A 108 3.60 9.11 16.62
CA SER A 108 4.39 9.82 15.61
C SER A 108 3.68 9.77 14.25
N GLN A 109 3.80 10.85 13.47
CA GLN A 109 3.15 10.97 12.17
C GLN A 109 3.71 9.91 11.19
N PRO A 110 2.85 9.18 10.45
CA PRO A 110 3.29 8.36 9.32
C PRO A 110 4.14 9.19 8.35
N SER A 111 5.21 8.60 7.84
CA SER A 111 6.19 9.32 7.02
C SER A 111 6.61 8.50 5.81
N VAL A 112 7.16 9.17 4.79
CA VAL A 112 8.02 8.56 3.79
C VAL A 112 9.22 7.95 4.53
N ILE A 113 9.51 6.67 4.26
CA ILE A 113 10.58 5.93 4.94
C ILE A 113 11.65 5.58 3.92
N ASP A 114 12.92 5.85 4.22
CA ASP A 114 14.05 5.25 3.51
C ASP A 114 14.13 3.76 3.86
N VAL A 115 13.88 2.88 2.89
CA VAL A 115 13.72 1.45 3.16
C VAL A 115 15.04 0.72 3.41
N VAL A 116 16.18 1.37 3.21
CA VAL A 116 17.49 0.78 3.50
C VAL A 116 17.85 1.01 4.98
N SER A 117 17.74 2.25 5.43
CA SER A 117 18.08 2.68 6.79
C SER A 117 16.92 2.56 7.79
N GLY A 118 15.68 2.50 7.30
CA GLY A 118 14.47 2.53 8.12
C GLY A 118 14.13 3.92 8.68
N ARG A 119 14.83 4.97 8.27
CA ARG A 119 14.62 6.34 8.78
C ARG A 119 13.44 7.02 8.11
N ALA A 120 12.69 7.80 8.88
CA ALA A 120 11.73 8.75 8.34
C ALA A 120 12.46 9.85 7.57
N VAL A 121 11.98 10.15 6.37
CA VAL A 121 12.52 11.17 5.46
C VAL A 121 11.65 12.41 5.47
N GLU A 122 10.34 12.23 5.30
CA GLU A 122 9.36 13.32 5.20
C GLU A 122 8.01 12.87 5.79
N PRO A 123 7.39 13.64 6.70
CA PRO A 123 6.06 13.31 7.21
C PRO A 123 4.97 13.38 6.13
N PHE A 124 4.02 12.46 6.20
CA PHE A 124 2.79 12.53 5.42
C PHE A 124 1.80 13.51 6.06
N TYR A 125 1.84 14.78 5.68
CA TYR A 125 1.08 15.85 6.35
C TYR A 125 -0.44 15.82 6.08
N ASP A 126 -0.86 15.48 4.86
CA ASP A 126 -2.28 15.55 4.49
C ASP A 126 -3.10 14.39 5.09
N THR A 127 -4.36 14.68 5.42
CA THR A 127 -5.31 13.71 6.00
C THR A 127 -5.56 12.47 5.13
N GLY A 128 -5.33 12.54 3.82
CA GLY A 128 -5.45 11.39 2.93
C GLY A 128 -4.53 10.23 3.28
N TYR A 129 -3.32 10.51 3.76
CA TYR A 129 -2.39 9.46 4.18
C TYR A 129 -2.82 8.84 5.51
N GLN A 130 -3.32 9.66 6.45
CA GLN A 130 -3.91 9.17 7.70
C GLN A 130 -5.15 8.31 7.46
N ALA A 131 -5.94 8.61 6.43
CA ALA A 131 -7.07 7.79 6.02
C ALA A 131 -6.62 6.40 5.54
N VAL A 132 -5.51 6.29 4.82
CA VAL A 132 -4.93 4.98 4.42
C VAL A 132 -4.48 4.19 5.65
N VAL A 133 -3.76 4.82 6.59
CA VAL A 133 -3.33 4.17 7.84
C VAL A 133 -4.53 3.68 8.66
N SER A 134 -5.55 4.52 8.80
CA SER A 134 -6.77 4.19 9.56
C SER A 134 -7.58 3.08 8.90
N LEU A 135 -7.67 3.08 7.56
CA LEU A 135 -8.31 2.01 6.80
C LEU A 135 -7.56 0.68 7.01
N ALA A 136 -6.22 0.71 6.99
CA ALA A 136 -5.42 -0.49 7.20
C ALA A 136 -5.57 -1.04 8.62
N ALA A 137 -5.56 -0.18 9.64
CA ALA A 137 -5.82 -0.57 11.03
C ALA A 137 -7.23 -1.14 11.22
N CYS A 138 -8.25 -0.56 10.58
CA CYS A 138 -9.59 -1.16 10.54
C CYS A 138 -9.57 -2.55 9.90
N ALA A 139 -8.89 -2.70 8.75
CA ALA A 139 -8.87 -3.94 8.00
C ALA A 139 -8.20 -5.11 8.75
N VAL A 140 -7.18 -4.81 9.57
CA VAL A 140 -6.40 -5.80 10.33
C VAL A 140 -6.94 -5.99 11.75
N ASP A 141 -7.17 -4.90 12.48
CA ASP A 141 -7.48 -4.92 13.92
C ASP A 141 -8.95 -4.65 14.25
N GLY A 142 -9.77 -4.30 13.25
CA GLY A 142 -11.15 -3.85 13.48
C GLY A 142 -11.24 -2.48 14.17
N ALA A 143 -10.15 -1.69 14.14
CA ALA A 143 -10.14 -0.36 14.74
C ALA A 143 -11.19 0.56 14.11
N ARG A 144 -11.85 1.37 14.95
CA ARG A 144 -12.81 2.39 14.49
C ARG A 144 -12.09 3.41 13.60
N PHE A 145 -12.70 3.73 12.47
CA PHE A 145 -12.20 4.76 11.56
C PHE A 145 -12.48 6.17 12.15
N PRO A 146 -11.49 7.06 12.25
CA PRO A 146 -11.68 8.38 12.88
C PRO A 146 -12.77 9.22 12.21
N ASP A 147 -13.63 9.84 13.02
CA ASP A 147 -14.78 10.61 12.54
C ASP A 147 -14.35 11.81 11.69
N GLU A 148 -13.20 12.43 12.01
CA GLU A 148 -12.65 13.59 11.32
C GLU A 148 -12.17 13.26 9.90
N LEU A 149 -11.86 11.98 9.63
CA LEU A 149 -11.37 11.50 8.34
C LEU A 149 -12.50 11.03 7.42
N LYS A 150 -13.73 10.88 7.93
CA LYS A 150 -14.92 10.45 7.16
C LYS A 150 -15.43 11.50 6.17
N THR A 151 -15.07 12.75 6.41
CA THR A 151 -15.35 13.87 5.50
C THR A 151 -14.08 14.22 4.76
N VAL A 152 -14.15 14.24 3.42
CA VAL A 152 -13.00 14.60 2.59
C VAL A 152 -12.60 16.04 2.86
N ARG A 153 -11.32 16.24 3.18
CA ARG A 153 -10.73 17.58 3.28
C ARG A 153 -9.94 17.84 2.01
N LEU A 154 -10.19 18.99 1.38
CA LEU A 154 -9.45 19.40 0.21
C LEU A 154 -8.02 19.78 0.63
N GLY A 155 -7.06 18.98 0.17
CA GLY A 155 -5.62 19.24 0.31
C GLY A 155 -4.95 19.19 -1.05
N SER A 156 -3.77 18.60 -1.13
CA SER A 156 -3.19 18.27 -2.44
C SER A 156 -4.12 17.35 -3.24
N TYR A 157 -4.07 17.43 -4.58
CA TYR A 157 -4.82 16.53 -5.46
C TYR A 157 -4.60 15.06 -5.08
N TYR A 158 -3.33 14.70 -4.83
CA TYR A 158 -2.95 13.34 -4.50
C TYR A 158 -3.56 12.87 -3.18
N ALA A 159 -3.38 13.64 -2.10
CA ALA A 159 -3.91 13.27 -0.79
C ALA A 159 -5.45 13.22 -0.78
N THR A 160 -6.10 14.18 -1.45
CA THR A 160 -7.56 14.20 -1.58
C THR A 160 -8.07 12.94 -2.30
N THR A 161 -7.37 12.52 -3.35
CA THR A 161 -7.72 11.31 -4.12
C THR A 161 -7.60 10.05 -3.28
N ILE A 162 -6.50 9.86 -2.55
CA ILE A 162 -6.35 8.65 -1.71
C ILE A 162 -7.29 8.67 -0.50
N GLN A 163 -7.70 9.84 0.00
CA GLN A 163 -8.75 9.93 1.02
C GLN A 163 -10.09 9.42 0.47
N LEU A 164 -10.49 9.89 -0.72
CA LEU A 164 -11.71 9.44 -1.40
C LEU A 164 -11.70 7.92 -1.60
N LEU A 165 -10.60 7.37 -2.14
CA LEU A 165 -10.47 5.92 -2.34
C LEU A 165 -10.54 5.16 -1.01
N SER A 166 -9.93 5.68 0.05
CA SER A 166 -9.98 5.06 1.38
C SER A 166 -11.41 4.99 1.93
N LEU A 167 -12.20 6.05 1.75
CA LEU A 167 -13.60 6.08 2.17
C LEU A 167 -14.49 5.16 1.34
N ILE A 168 -14.22 5.03 0.03
CA ILE A 168 -14.93 4.06 -0.82
C ILE A 168 -14.64 2.65 -0.33
N ALA A 169 -13.37 2.30 -0.11
CA ALA A 169 -12.98 1.00 0.41
C ALA A 169 -13.62 0.71 1.78
N LEU A 170 -13.58 1.69 2.69
CA LEU A 170 -14.21 1.63 4.02
C LEU A 170 -15.70 1.29 3.92
N ARG A 171 -16.46 2.04 3.11
CA ARG A 171 -17.90 1.83 2.95
C ARG A 171 -18.26 0.52 2.28
N GLN A 172 -17.45 0.04 1.34
CA GLN A 172 -17.73 -1.21 0.63
C GLN A 172 -17.41 -2.46 1.47
N ARG A 173 -16.41 -2.39 2.37
CA ARG A 173 -15.83 -3.58 2.99
C ARG A 173 -15.90 -3.61 4.52
N TYR A 174 -16.13 -2.47 5.17
CA TYR A 174 -15.87 -2.30 6.61
C TYR A 174 -16.94 -1.48 7.33
N ALA A 175 -18.22 -1.88 7.19
CA ALA A 175 -19.32 -1.24 7.93
C ALA A 175 -19.13 -1.29 9.45
N GLN A 176 -18.42 -2.29 9.98
CA GLN A 176 -18.14 -2.44 11.41
C GLN A 176 -17.14 -1.42 11.96
N CYS A 177 -16.29 -0.84 11.12
CA CYS A 177 -15.33 0.18 11.54
C CYS A 177 -15.85 1.60 11.37
N TRP A 178 -17.04 1.76 10.77
CA TRP A 178 -17.64 3.07 10.55
C TRP A 178 -17.98 3.70 11.89
#